data_AF-A0A6J8BNA4-F1
#
_entry.id   AF-A0A6J8BNA4-F1
#
_cell.length_a   1.000
_cell.length_b   1.000
_cell.length_c   1.000
_cell.angle_alpha   90.00
_cell.angle_beta   90.00
_cell.angle_gamma   90.00
#
_symmetry.space_group_name_H-M   'P 1'
#
loop_
_entity.id
_entity.type
_entity.pdbx_description
1 polymer ?
#
loop_
_entity_poly.entity_id
_entity_poly.type
_entity_poly.pdbx_seq_one_letter_code
_entity_poly.pdbx_strand_id
1 'polypeptide(L)'
;MVLTVNNNTTSLNSECAKRESEIKNGRLHMVQTYNNKALTVPVFLRVYKTRFEHYAVVHKDQLLTNSGLFLSLRNSQISRGETNEIKIIPNSIDGGKVTFVANSKSDAEEWIASLQSSKHLVKPGKLGVRLHRQNIPKISLMPSVVEEEE
;
A
#
# COMPACT_ATOMS: atom_id res chain seq x y z
N MET A 1 48.65 -23.84 8.76
CA MET A 1 48.23 -23.84 7.34
C MET A 1 46.72 -23.64 7.32
N VAL A 2 46.28 -22.42 7.01
CA VAL A 2 44.85 -22.05 7.02
C VAL A 2 44.35 -22.16 5.59
N LEU A 3 43.36 -23.01 5.36
CA LEU A 3 42.67 -23.14 4.08
C LEU A 3 41.64 -22.02 3.97
N THR A 4 41.92 -21.03 3.13
CA THR A 4 40.98 -19.98 2.76
C THR A 4 39.90 -20.59 1.86
N VAL A 5 38.66 -20.60 2.33
CA VAL A 5 37.49 -20.98 1.54
C VAL A 5 37.03 -19.75 0.76
N ASN A 6 37.24 -19.77 -0.55
CA ASN A 6 36.75 -18.76 -1.48
C ASN A 6 35.24 -18.91 -1.67
N ASN A 7 34.46 -18.01 -1.08
CA ASN A 7 33.02 -17.90 -1.30
C ASN A 7 32.74 -17.04 -2.54
N ASN A 8 32.75 -17.67 -3.72
CA ASN A 8 32.14 -17.10 -4.92
C ASN A 8 30.64 -17.44 -4.92
N THR A 9 29.84 -16.65 -4.23
CA THR A 9 28.37 -16.70 -4.40
C THR A 9 27.96 -15.67 -5.44
N THR A 10 27.60 -16.19 -6.60
CA THR A 10 27.19 -15.53 -7.82
C THR A 10 26.14 -14.43 -7.57
N SER A 11 26.58 -13.18 -7.68
CA SER A 11 25.73 -12.00 -7.86
C SER A 11 25.06 -12.04 -9.23
N LEU A 12 23.98 -12.81 -9.35
CA LEU A 12 23.02 -12.67 -10.43
C LEU A 12 21.71 -12.20 -9.79
N ASN A 13 21.50 -10.87 -9.81
CA ASN A 13 20.21 -10.16 -9.68
C ASN A 13 20.38 -8.63 -9.42
N SER A 14 21.57 -8.05 -9.59
CA SER A 14 21.85 -6.65 -9.25
C SER A 14 21.53 -5.61 -10.33
N GLU A 15 21.00 -6.01 -11.50
CA GLU A 15 20.73 -5.06 -12.60
C GLU A 15 19.29 -4.55 -12.70
N CYS A 16 18.29 -5.23 -12.11
CA CYS A 16 16.92 -4.70 -12.04
C CYS A 16 16.67 -3.81 -10.80
N ALA A 17 17.62 -3.76 -9.86
CA ALA A 17 17.47 -3.09 -8.57
C ALA A 17 17.80 -1.58 -8.57
N LYS A 18 18.22 -1.00 -9.70
CA LYS A 18 18.73 0.40 -9.71
C LYS A 18 17.64 1.48 -9.65
N ARG A 19 16.34 1.15 -9.70
CA ARG A 19 15.25 2.17 -9.68
C ARG A 19 14.16 1.93 -8.63
N GLU A 20 14.24 0.84 -7.88
CA GLU A 20 13.23 0.47 -6.89
C GLU A 20 13.84 0.58 -5.50
N SER A 21 13.41 1.61 -4.75
CA SER A 21 13.82 1.74 -3.37
C SER A 21 12.98 0.79 -2.53
N GLU A 22 13.57 -0.34 -2.15
CA GLU A 22 13.02 -1.18 -1.07
C GLU A 22 12.99 -0.33 0.22
N ILE A 23 11.81 -0.16 0.82
CA ILE A 23 11.62 0.71 2.00
C ILE A 23 11.52 -0.08 3.30
N LYS A 24 11.05 -1.33 3.24
CA LYS A 24 10.98 -2.24 4.40
C LYS A 24 10.91 -3.68 3.92
N ASN A 25 11.58 -4.57 4.64
CA ASN A 25 11.45 -6.01 4.47
C ASN A 25 11.38 -6.71 5.83
N GLY A 26 10.91 -7.95 5.85
CA GLY A 26 10.91 -8.76 7.07
C GLY A 26 9.92 -9.90 7.06
N ARG A 27 9.89 -10.63 8.17
CA ARG A 27 9.01 -11.79 8.36
C ARG A 27 7.70 -11.38 9.00
N LEU A 28 6.60 -11.85 8.43
CA LEU A 28 5.25 -11.72 8.97
C LEU A 28 4.56 -13.08 8.89
N HIS A 29 3.38 -13.19 9.48
CA HIS A 29 2.52 -14.34 9.27
C HIS A 29 1.30 -13.94 8.46
N MET A 30 1.04 -14.58 7.33
CA MET A 30 -0.15 -14.34 6.53
C MET A 30 -1.26 -15.29 6.96
N VAL A 31 -2.47 -14.76 7.17
CA VAL A 31 -3.67 -15.55 7.46
C VAL A 31 -4.38 -15.85 6.15
N GLN A 32 -4.54 -17.14 5.86
CA GLN A 32 -5.29 -17.65 4.71
C GLN A 32 -6.53 -18.40 5.19
N THR A 33 -7.63 -18.30 4.47
CA THR A 33 -8.80 -19.16 4.70
C THR A 33 -8.72 -20.35 3.75
N TYR A 34 -8.70 -21.56 4.29
CA TYR A 34 -8.75 -22.81 3.54
C TYR A 34 -9.80 -23.72 4.16
N ASN A 35 -10.79 -24.16 3.37
CA ASN A 35 -11.91 -25.00 3.84
C ASN A 35 -12.62 -24.43 5.08
N ASN A 36 -12.95 -23.13 5.07
CA ASN A 36 -13.55 -22.38 6.18
C ASN A 36 -12.73 -22.37 7.49
N LYS A 37 -11.46 -22.77 7.44
CA LYS A 37 -10.52 -22.67 8.57
C LYS A 37 -9.46 -21.62 8.27
N ALA A 38 -9.12 -20.83 9.28
CA ALA A 38 -8.00 -19.91 9.21
C ALA A 38 -6.68 -20.68 9.42
N LEU A 39 -5.76 -20.54 8.47
CA LEU A 39 -4.40 -21.05 8.53
C LEU A 39 -3.43 -19.87 8.55
N THR A 40 -2.45 -19.94 9.44
CA THR A 40 -1.40 -18.92 9.57
C THR A 40 -0.11 -19.47 8.95
N VAL A 41 0.43 -18.78 7.95
CA VAL A 41 1.60 -19.21 7.19
C VAL A 41 2.72 -18.17 7.35
N PRO A 42 3.95 -18.55 7.75
CA PRO A 42 5.06 -17.62 7.78
C PRO A 42 5.38 -17.14 6.36
N VAL A 43 5.62 -15.84 6.21
CA VAL A 43 5.95 -15.21 4.93
C VAL A 43 7.04 -14.17 5.09
N PHE A 44 7.80 -13.93 4.02
CA PHE A 44 8.72 -12.81 3.90
C PHE A 44 8.09 -11.72 3.02
N LEU A 45 7.90 -10.53 3.58
CA LEU A 45 7.33 -9.38 2.90
C LEU A 45 8.43 -8.41 2.52
N ARG A 46 8.38 -7.89 1.29
CA ARG A 46 9.24 -6.79 0.81
C ARG A 46 8.37 -5.69 0.26
N VAL A 47 8.63 -4.45 0.66
CA VAL A 47 7.85 -3.28 0.24
C VAL A 47 8.75 -2.37 -0.58
N TYR A 48 8.28 -2.03 -1.77
CA TYR A 48 9.00 -1.20 -2.72
C TYR A 48 8.21 0.07 -3.00
N LYS A 49 8.92 1.19 -3.06
CA LYS A 49 8.34 2.49 -3.38
C LYS A 49 9.17 3.18 -4.46
N THR A 50 8.51 3.54 -5.54
CA THR A 50 9.06 4.39 -6.61
C THR A 50 8.26 5.69 -6.70
N ARG A 51 8.61 6.56 -7.64
CA ARG A 51 7.84 7.79 -7.90
C ARG A 51 6.42 7.52 -8.39
N PHE A 52 6.19 6.36 -9.02
CA PHE A 52 4.93 6.04 -9.70
C PHE A 52 4.19 4.87 -9.06
N GLU A 53 4.89 4.03 -8.29
CA GLU A 53 4.38 2.77 -7.77
C GLU A 53 4.70 2.59 -6.30
N HIS A 54 3.77 1.92 -5.61
CA HIS A 54 3.95 1.46 -4.25
C HIS A 54 3.34 0.06 -4.18
N TYR A 55 4.17 -0.93 -3.91
CA TYR A 55 3.76 -2.33 -3.97
C TYR A 55 4.53 -3.16 -2.95
N ALA A 56 3.99 -4.32 -2.64
CA ALA A 56 4.64 -5.32 -1.80
C ALA A 56 4.68 -6.67 -2.50
N VAL A 57 5.74 -7.42 -2.24
CA VAL A 57 5.91 -8.79 -2.71
C VAL A 57 6.00 -9.71 -1.51
N VAL A 58 5.11 -10.71 -1.48
CA VAL A 58 5.02 -11.70 -0.41
C VAL A 58 5.60 -13.02 -0.92
N HIS A 59 6.58 -13.57 -0.21
CA HIS A 59 7.12 -14.89 -0.48
C HIS A 59 6.81 -15.85 0.67
N LYS A 60 6.47 -17.10 0.37
CA LYS A 60 6.33 -18.15 1.41
C LYS A 60 7.68 -18.53 2.03
N ASP A 61 8.74 -18.53 1.20
CA ASP A 61 10.11 -18.76 1.64
C ASP A 61 11.04 -17.64 1.16
N GLN A 62 12.05 -17.30 1.97
CA GLN A 62 13.05 -16.27 1.66
C GLN A 62 13.85 -16.60 0.38
N LEU A 63 13.92 -17.89 0.02
CA LEU A 63 14.59 -18.42 -1.16
C LEU A 63 13.70 -18.28 -2.41
N LEU A 64 13.49 -17.05 -2.89
CA LEU A 64 13.16 -16.66 -4.28
C LEU A 64 12.43 -17.73 -5.14
N THR A 65 11.35 -18.33 -4.63
CA THR A 65 10.48 -19.14 -5.47
C THR A 65 9.61 -18.19 -6.28
N ASN A 66 9.53 -18.41 -7.60
CA ASN A 66 8.78 -17.60 -8.57
C ASN A 66 7.27 -17.46 -8.26
N SER A 67 6.77 -18.05 -7.17
CA SER A 67 5.39 -18.03 -6.70
C SER A 67 5.14 -16.96 -5.62
N GLY A 68 5.67 -15.75 -5.81
CA GLY A 68 5.42 -14.62 -4.90
C GLY A 68 4.06 -13.97 -5.16
N LEU A 69 3.32 -13.62 -4.12
CA LEU A 69 2.10 -12.82 -4.26
C LEU A 69 2.47 -11.34 -4.40
N PHE A 70 2.11 -10.75 -5.52
CA PHE A 70 2.27 -9.32 -5.76
C PHE A 70 1.05 -8.56 -5.23
N LEU A 71 1.29 -7.53 -4.42
CA LEU A 71 0.27 -6.66 -3.85
C LEU A 71 0.52 -5.23 -4.28
N SER A 72 -0.35 -4.70 -5.16
CA SER A 72 -0.40 -3.26 -5.37
C SER A 72 -0.90 -2.59 -4.08
N LEU A 73 -0.17 -1.61 -3.57
CA LEU A 73 -0.56 -0.78 -2.43
C LEU A 73 -1.14 0.56 -2.89
N ARG A 74 -1.14 0.80 -4.21
CA ARG A 74 -1.72 2.00 -4.81
C ARG A 74 -3.25 1.90 -4.69
N ASN A 75 -3.82 2.78 -3.87
CA ASN A 75 -5.25 2.85 -3.54
C ASN A 75 -5.77 1.68 -2.69
N SER A 76 -4.89 0.87 -2.09
CA SER A 76 -5.31 -0.20 -1.18
C SER A 76 -5.65 0.38 0.19
N GLN A 77 -6.74 -0.11 0.79
CA GLN A 77 -7.10 0.26 2.15
C GLN A 77 -6.30 -0.60 3.12
N ILE A 78 -5.54 0.05 4.01
CA ILE A 78 -4.74 -0.63 5.03
C ILE A 78 -5.28 -0.21 6.39
N SER A 79 -5.64 -1.20 7.20
CA SER A 79 -6.19 -0.98 8.53
C SER A 79 -5.59 -1.93 9.56
N ARG A 80 -5.70 -1.52 10.81
CA ARG A 80 -5.29 -2.31 11.96
C ARG A 80 -6.45 -3.22 12.40
N GLY A 81 -6.15 -4.48 12.72
CA GLY A 81 -7.10 -5.38 13.40
C GLY A 81 -6.94 -5.38 14.92
N GLU A 82 -7.48 -6.41 15.60
CA GLU A 82 -7.68 -6.38 17.06
C GLU A 82 -6.39 -6.53 17.89
N THR A 83 -5.34 -7.16 17.36
CA THR A 83 -4.09 -7.41 18.09
C THR A 83 -2.89 -6.81 17.36
N ASN A 84 -2.22 -7.65 16.54
CA ASN A 84 -1.07 -7.32 15.71
C ASN A 84 -1.41 -7.51 14.22
N GLU A 85 -2.71 -7.51 13.91
CA GLU A 85 -3.20 -7.76 12.57
C GLU A 85 -3.10 -6.51 11.71
N ILE A 86 -2.65 -6.71 10.48
CA ILE A 86 -2.60 -5.73 9.41
C ILE A 86 -3.51 -6.26 8.31
N LYS A 87 -4.59 -5.54 8.02
CA LYS A 87 -5.56 -5.90 6.99
C LYS A 87 -5.30 -5.02 5.77
N ILE A 88 -5.06 -5.65 4.63
CA ILE A 88 -4.89 -4.99 3.34
C ILE A 88 -6.06 -5.42 2.46
N ILE A 89 -6.82 -4.43 1.99
CA ILE A 89 -7.90 -4.61 1.03
C ILE A 89 -7.44 -3.90 -0.25
N PRO A 90 -6.94 -4.65 -1.25
CA PRO A 90 -6.61 -4.12 -2.55
C PRO A 90 -7.86 -3.53 -3.20
N ASN A 91 -7.70 -2.42 -3.90
CA ASN A 91 -8.75 -1.86 -4.76
C ASN A 91 -8.81 -2.64 -6.09
N SER A 92 -9.00 -3.97 -6.01
CA SER A 92 -9.33 -4.82 -7.15
C SER A 92 -10.82 -5.15 -7.11
N ILE A 93 -11.39 -5.37 -8.28
CA ILE A 93 -12.80 -5.75 -8.48
C ILE A 93 -13.12 -7.05 -7.73
N ASP A 94 -12.11 -7.89 -7.51
CA ASP A 94 -12.23 -9.19 -6.83
C ASP A 94 -12.33 -9.08 -5.30
N GLY A 95 -12.13 -7.89 -4.71
CA GLY A 95 -12.34 -7.63 -3.27
C GLY A 95 -11.49 -8.47 -2.31
N GLY A 96 -10.45 -9.15 -2.79
CA GLY A 96 -9.68 -10.11 -2.01
C GLY A 96 -8.93 -9.46 -0.84
N LYS A 97 -9.32 -9.74 0.40
CA LYS A 97 -8.65 -9.25 1.61
C LYS A 97 -7.43 -10.12 1.95
N VAL A 98 -6.30 -9.48 2.25
CA VAL A 98 -5.11 -10.13 2.79
C VAL A 98 -4.90 -9.68 4.23
N THR A 99 -4.63 -10.61 5.13
CA THR A 99 -4.36 -10.30 6.54
C THR A 99 -2.97 -10.79 6.90
N PHE A 100 -2.15 -9.92 7.48
CA PHE A 100 -0.86 -10.25 8.05
C PHE A 100 -0.90 -10.07 9.57
N VAL A 101 -0.06 -10.80 10.28
CA VAL A 101 0.12 -10.72 11.72
C VAL A 101 1.60 -10.44 11.99
N ALA A 102 1.85 -9.35 12.67
CA ALA A 102 3.19 -8.95 13.11
C ALA A 102 3.54 -9.56 14.48
N ASN A 103 4.83 -9.54 14.83
CA ASN A 103 5.31 -10.15 16.07
C ASN A 103 4.89 -9.33 17.31
N SER A 104 4.69 -8.02 17.13
CA SER A 104 4.27 -7.12 18.20
C SER A 104 3.37 -6.01 17.67
N LYS A 105 2.72 -5.31 18.60
CA LYS A 105 1.90 -4.13 18.29
C LYS A 105 2.71 -3.00 17.67
N SER A 106 3.93 -2.76 18.16
CA SER A 106 4.84 -1.75 17.60
C SER A 106 5.25 -2.10 16.18
N ASP A 107 5.61 -3.37 15.96
CA ASP A 107 5.99 -3.87 14.63
C ASP A 107 4.82 -3.73 13.64
N ALA A 108 3.59 -4.03 14.06
CA ALA A 108 2.39 -3.81 13.24
C ALA A 108 2.22 -2.34 12.81
N GLU A 109 2.46 -1.38 13.70
CA GLU A 109 2.36 0.05 13.41
C GLU A 109 3.42 0.51 12.41
N GLU A 110 4.66 0.04 12.54
CA GLU A 110 5.73 0.33 11.58
C GLU A 110 5.44 -0.26 10.20
N TRP A 111 4.90 -1.48 10.15
CA TRP A 111 4.48 -2.10 8.90
C TRP A 111 3.33 -1.34 8.26
N ILE A 112 2.30 -0.94 9.02
CA ILE A 112 1.19 -0.11 8.51
C ILE A 112 1.74 1.18 7.91
N ALA A 113 2.63 1.88 8.62
CA ALA A 113 3.24 3.12 8.14
C ALA A 113 4.01 2.91 6.82
N SER A 114 4.68 1.77 6.67
CA SER A 114 5.44 1.43 5.46
C SER A 114 4.53 1.03 4.31
N LEU A 115 3.41 0.35 4.59
CA LEU A 115 2.47 -0.13 3.58
C LEU A 115 1.54 0.98 3.09
N GLN A 116 1.26 1.99 3.92
CA GLN A 116 0.41 3.11 3.54
C GLN A 116 1.04 3.94 2.42
N SER A 117 0.35 4.02 1.28
CA SER A 117 0.70 4.99 0.24
C SER A 117 0.51 6.41 0.77
N SER A 118 1.38 7.36 0.39
CA SER A 118 1.31 8.76 0.84
C SER A 118 -0.04 9.45 0.56
N LYS A 119 -0.87 8.90 -0.33
CA LYS A 119 -2.24 9.37 -0.58
C LYS A 119 -3.21 9.10 0.58
N HIS A 120 -2.88 8.16 1.46
CA HIS A 120 -3.68 7.80 2.63
C HIS A 120 -3.27 8.53 3.90
N LEU A 121 -2.34 9.49 3.81
CA LEU A 121 -2.01 10.41 4.89
C LEU A 121 -3.11 11.47 5.09
N VAL A 122 -4.38 11.06 5.02
CA VAL A 122 -5.50 11.87 5.45
C VAL A 122 -5.57 11.69 6.96
N LYS A 123 -4.89 12.58 7.68
CA LYS A 123 -5.06 12.70 9.13
C LYS A 123 -6.57 12.83 9.43
N PRO A 124 -7.15 12.04 10.35
CA PRO A 124 -8.46 12.35 10.88
C PRO A 124 -8.29 13.56 11.80
N GLY A 125 -8.30 14.75 11.22
CA GLY A 125 -8.00 15.97 11.97
C GLY A 125 -7.82 17.18 11.08
N LYS A 126 -8.88 17.99 11.04
CA LYS A 126 -9.05 19.26 10.32
C LYS A 126 -9.51 19.09 8.87
N LEU A 127 -10.81 18.86 8.72
CA LEU A 127 -11.63 19.58 7.75
C LEU A 127 -11.45 21.10 7.99
N GLY A 128 -10.30 21.63 7.62
CA GLY A 128 -10.12 23.04 7.35
C GLY A 128 -10.64 23.28 5.95
N VAL A 129 -11.95 23.19 5.76
CA VAL A 129 -12.59 23.78 4.59
C VAL A 129 -12.36 25.29 4.74
N ARG A 130 -11.25 25.80 4.20
CA ARG A 130 -11.19 27.20 3.82
C ARG A 130 -12.15 27.33 2.65
N LEU A 131 -13.42 27.58 2.96
CA LEU A 131 -14.31 28.30 2.07
C LEU A 131 -13.61 29.65 1.80
N HIS A 132 -12.81 29.70 0.75
CA HIS A 132 -12.57 30.98 0.10
C HIS A 132 -13.97 31.43 -0.32
N ARG A 133 -14.50 32.45 0.37
CA ARG A 133 -15.64 33.24 -0.13
C ARG A 133 -15.20 33.77 -1.49
N GLN A 134 -15.48 33.02 -2.54
CA GLN A 134 -15.57 33.59 -3.87
C GLN A 134 -16.80 34.49 -3.80
N ASN A 135 -16.55 35.81 -3.81
CA ASN A 135 -17.58 36.78 -4.10
C ASN A 135 -18.14 36.42 -5.48
N ILE A 136 -19.29 35.76 -5.52
CA ILE A 136 -20.05 35.57 -6.75
C ILE A 136 -20.58 36.95 -7.12
N PRO A 137 -20.14 37.60 -8.21
CA PRO A 137 -20.86 38.76 -8.70
C PRO A 137 -22.25 38.30 -9.13
N LYS A 138 -23.28 38.85 -8.49
CA LYS A 138 -24.67 38.71 -8.94
C LYS A 138 -24.77 39.39 -10.31
N ILE A 139 -24.63 38.61 -11.37
CA ILE A 139 -24.99 39.02 -12.71
C ILE A 139 -26.51 38.88 -12.80
N SER A 140 -27.22 39.99 -12.90
CA SER A 140 -28.64 40.02 -13.19
C SER A 140 -28.82 39.68 -14.68
N LEU A 141 -29.38 38.51 -14.99
CA LEU A 141 -29.78 38.17 -16.34
C LEU A 141 -31.26 38.57 -16.52
N MET A 142 -31.49 39.74 -17.13
CA MET A 142 -32.76 40.01 -17.80
C MET A 142 -32.49 40.20 -19.29
N PRO A 143 -33.02 39.34 -20.18
CA PRO A 143 -33.17 39.70 -21.58
C PRO A 143 -34.32 40.69 -21.73
N SER A 144 -34.05 41.78 -22.46
CA SER A 144 -35.01 42.80 -22.87
C SER A 144 -36.07 42.19 -23.79
N VAL A 145 -37.34 42.35 -23.43
CA VAL A 145 -38.46 42.21 -24.37
C VAL A 145 -38.76 43.60 -24.89
N VAL A 146 -38.41 43.85 -26.15
CA VAL A 146 -38.95 44.96 -26.93
C VAL A 146 -40.21 44.40 -27.57
N GLU A 147 -41.38 44.86 -27.12
CA GLU A 147 -42.61 44.70 -27.88
C GLU A 147 -42.67 45.88 -28.86
N GLU A 148 -42.39 45.59 -30.13
CA GLU A 148 -42.93 46.36 -31.25
C GLU A 148 -44.38 45.89 -31.44
N GLU A 149 -45.35 46.81 -31.43
CA GLU A 149 -46.58 46.67 -32.21
C GLU A 149 -47.19 48.07 -32.46
N GLU A 150 -47.23 48.40 -33.76
CA GLU A 150 -47.96 49.44 -34.53
C GLU A 150 -48.54 50.70 -33.86
#